data_AF-A0A931A6W0-F1
#
_entry.id   AF-A0A931A6W0-F1
#
_cell.length_a   1.000
_cell.length_b   1.000
_cell.length_c   1.000
_cell.angle_alpha   90.00
_cell.angle_beta   90.00
_cell.angle_gamma   90.00
#
_symmetry.space_group_name_H-M   'P 1'
#
loop_
_entity.id
_entity.type
_entity.pdbx_description
1 polymer ?
#
loop_
_entity_poly.entity_id
_entity_poly.type
_entity_poly.pdbx_seq_one_letter_code
_entity_poly.pdbx_strand_id
1 'polypeptide(L)'
;MSEHLIEVPYSHLHPGLILDAPAGTDDFLVLFGDDSESRARLMRDDTGRPVLRMGGYMTARGTVIGEHVWTVRETLRYGDRVHLRLGHSLP
;
A
#
# COMPACT_ATOMS: atom_id res chain seq x y z
N MET A 1 11.45 -9.00 -13.54
CA MET A 1 10.38 -9.14 -12.53
C MET A 1 10.64 -8.06 -11.51
N SER A 2 9.70 -7.12 -11.36
CA SER A 2 9.89 -5.92 -10.55
C SER A 2 9.94 -6.30 -9.08
N GLU A 3 11.12 -6.25 -8.44
CA GLU A 3 11.36 -6.62 -7.04
C GLU A 3 10.56 -5.77 -6.01
N HIS A 4 9.72 -4.86 -6.51
CA HIS A 4 8.96 -3.88 -5.74
C HIS A 4 7.45 -3.94 -6.07
N LEU A 5 6.96 -5.07 -6.61
CA LEU A 5 5.54 -5.29 -6.87
C LEU A 5 4.83 -5.91 -5.66
N ILE A 6 3.66 -5.39 -5.33
CA ILE A 6 2.72 -5.95 -4.35
C ILE A 6 1.40 -6.21 -5.08
N GLU A 7 0.94 -7.45 -5.04
CA GLU A 7 -0.35 -7.82 -5.60
C GLU A 7 -1.44 -7.79 -4.51
N VAL A 8 -2.56 -7.15 -4.83
CA VAL A 8 -3.72 -7.05 -3.95
C VAL A 8 -4.94 -7.58 -4.71
N PRO A 9 -5.69 -8.57 -4.20
CA PRO A 9 -6.78 -9.20 -4.94
C PRO A 9 -8.07 -8.35 -5.02
N TYR A 10 -7.98 -7.06 -4.68
CA TYR A 10 -9.09 -6.11 -4.62
C TYR A 10 -8.79 -4.91 -5.51
N SER A 11 -9.81 -4.14 -5.92
CA SER A 11 -9.63 -2.88 -6.65
C SER A 11 -9.34 -1.67 -5.75
N HIS A 12 -9.39 -1.86 -4.42
CA HIS A 12 -9.20 -0.79 -3.43
C HIS A 12 -8.52 -1.29 -2.16
N LEU A 13 -7.77 -0.39 -1.53
CA LEU A 13 -7.31 -0.59 -0.16
C LEU A 13 -8.47 -0.40 0.83
N HIS A 14 -8.42 -1.12 1.95
CA HIS A 14 -9.38 -1.00 3.03
C HIS A 14 -8.72 -1.25 4.39
N PRO A 15 -9.33 -0.80 5.49
CA PRO A 15 -8.81 -1.08 6.82
C PRO A 15 -8.73 -2.59 7.09
N GLY A 16 -7.64 -3.01 7.72
CA GLY A 16 -7.36 -4.41 8.03
C GLY A 16 -6.68 -5.20 6.92
N LEU A 17 -6.62 -4.67 5.69
CA LEU A 17 -5.87 -5.29 4.59
C LEU A 17 -4.39 -5.46 4.99
N ILE A 18 -3.81 -6.62 4.64
CA ILE A 18 -2.40 -6.90 4.84
C ILE A 18 -1.72 -6.80 3.49
N LEU A 19 -0.73 -5.91 3.38
CA LEU A 19 0.16 -5.84 2.24
C LEU A 19 1.41 -6.64 2.54
N ASP A 20 1.78 -7.53 1.63
CA ASP A 20 3.05 -8.24 1.68
C ASP A 20 4.07 -7.52 0.77
N ALA A 21 4.92 -6.70 1.41
CA ALA A 21 5.87 -5.83 0.75
C ALA A 21 7.30 -6.37 0.88
N PRO A 22 8.22 -6.05 -0.05
CA PRO A 22 9.64 -6.30 0.15
C PRO A 22 10.20 -5.44 1.30
N ALA A 23 10.97 -6.04 2.20
CA ALA A 23 11.55 -5.36 3.35
C ALA A 23 12.75 -4.46 3.02
N GLY A 24 13.25 -4.51 1.77
CA GLY A 24 14.41 -3.74 1.31
C GLY A 24 14.09 -2.39 0.68
N THR A 25 12.81 -2.04 0.53
CA THR A 25 12.37 -0.78 -0.06
C THR A 25 11.17 -0.23 0.70
N ASP A 26 11.08 1.10 0.75
CA ASP A 26 9.89 1.81 1.22
C ASP A 26 9.01 2.26 0.04
N ASP A 27 9.41 2.04 -1.20
CA ASP A 27 8.72 2.47 -2.42
C ASP A 27 8.40 1.25 -3.28
N PHE A 28 7.11 1.08 -3.61
CA PHE A 28 6.61 -0.10 -4.31
C PHE A 28 5.44 0.23 -5.22
N LEU A 29 5.25 -0.63 -6.22
CA LEU A 29 4.10 -0.65 -7.12
C LEU A 29 3.06 -1.61 -6.55
N VAL A 30 1.81 -1.17 -6.44
CA VAL A 30 0.68 -2.00 -6.05
C VAL A 30 -0.13 -2.30 -7.30
N LEU A 31 -0.26 -3.59 -7.64
CA LEU A 31 -1.15 -4.10 -8.67
C LEU A 31 -2.42 -4.60 -8.00
N PHE A 32 -3.55 -4.00 -8.37
CA PHE A 32 -4.86 -4.36 -7.87
C PHE A 32 -5.47 -5.48 -8.72
N GLY A 33 -6.47 -6.18 -8.16
CA GLY A 33 -7.12 -7.32 -8.81
C GLY A 33 -7.97 -6.96 -10.03
N ASP A 34 -8.10 -5.67 -10.35
CA ASP A 34 -8.71 -5.17 -11.58
C ASP A 34 -7.67 -4.68 -12.60
N ASP A 35 -6.40 -5.09 -12.45
CA ASP A 35 -5.24 -4.69 -13.26
C ASP A 35 -4.90 -3.19 -13.20
N SER A 36 -5.53 -2.43 -12.30
CA SER A 36 -5.11 -1.06 -12.03
C SER A 36 -3.85 -1.06 -11.16
N GLU A 37 -3.01 -0.05 -11.37
CA GLU A 37 -1.74 0.09 -10.67
C GLU A 37 -1.63 1.44 -9.98
N SER A 38 -1.00 1.48 -8.81
CA SER A 38 -0.49 2.73 -8.27
C SER A 38 0.75 2.54 -7.42
N ARG A 39 1.54 3.60 -7.37
CA ARG A 39 2.75 3.66 -6.56
C ARG A 39 2.36 3.95 -5.11
N ALA A 40 2.91 3.17 -4.20
CA ALA A 40 2.79 3.39 -2.78
C ALA A 40 4.16 3.60 -2.13
N ARG A 41 4.17 4.38 -1.06
CA ARG A 41 5.38 4.63 -0.27
C ARG A 41 5.09 4.46 1.22
N LEU A 42 5.86 3.60 1.87
CA LEU A 42 5.92 3.51 3.32
C LEU A 42 6.72 4.71 3.84
N MET A 43 6.14 5.45 4.78
CA MET A 43 6.69 6.66 5.35
C MET A 43 6.49 6.65 6.86
N ARG A 44 7.04 7.65 7.54
CA ARG A 44 6.71 7.95 8.94
C ARG A 44 6.05 9.32 9.01
N ASP A 45 5.02 9.44 9.84
CA ASP A 45 4.43 10.74 10.17
C ASP A 45 5.33 11.54 11.14
N ASP A 46 4.92 12.76 11.49
CA ASP A 46 5.65 13.64 12.39
C ASP A 46 5.82 13.08 13.83
N THR A 47 5.03 12.07 14.18
CA THR A 47 5.13 11.35 15.47
C THR A 47 6.01 10.09 15.36
N GLY A 48 6.59 9.84 14.17
CA GLY A 48 7.41 8.68 13.86
C GLY A 48 6.61 7.40 13.57
N ARG A 49 5.27 7.45 13.51
CA ARG A 49 4.43 6.27 13.25
C ARG A 49 4.42 5.93 11.76
N PRO A 50 4.44 4.64 11.40
CA PRO A 50 4.40 4.24 10.00
C PRO A 50 3.06 4.58 9.36
N VAL A 51 3.12 5.15 8.16
CA VAL A 51 1.98 5.45 7.30
C VAL A 51 2.30 5.01 5.87
N LEU A 52 1.28 4.61 5.12
CA LEU A 52 1.40 4.26 3.71
C LEU A 52 0.75 5.37 2.86
N ARG A 53 1.55 6.08 2.09
CA ARG A 53 1.03 6.99 1.06
C ARG A 53 0.76 6.18 -0.20
N MET A 54 -0.48 6.19 -0.69
CA MET A 54 -0.90 5.56 -1.93
C MET A 54 -1.20 6.66 -2.96
N GLY A 55 -0.50 6.63 -4.10
CA GLY A 55 -0.78 7.54 -5.21
C GLY A 55 -2.18 7.32 -5.79
N GLY A 56 -2.70 8.33 -6.48
CA GLY A 56 -3.98 8.20 -7.18
C GLY A 56 -3.91 7.17 -8.31
N TYR A 57 -5.05 6.56 -8.62
CA TYR A 57 -5.18 5.59 -9.70
C TYR A 57 -6.59 5.60 -10.28
N MET A 58 -6.73 5.00 -11.46
CA MET A 58 -8.02 4.77 -12.09
C MET A 58 -8.29 3.27 -12.12
N THR A 59 -9.44 2.86 -11.57
CA THR A 59 -9.89 1.45 -11.67
C THR A 59 -10.20 1.09 -13.12
N ALA A 60 -10.25 -0.20 -13.44
CA ALA A 60 -10.65 -0.65 -14.78
C ALA A 60 -12.06 -0.19 -15.20
N ARG A 61 -12.90 0.21 -14.23
CA ARG A 61 -14.25 0.76 -14.48
C ARG A 61 -14.26 2.27 -14.68
N GLY A 62 -13.11 2.93 -14.68
CA GLY A 62 -12.98 4.38 -14.86
C GLY A 62 -13.20 5.20 -13.59
N THR A 63 -13.26 4.57 -12.40
CA THR A 63 -13.36 5.31 -11.14
C THR A 63 -11.99 5.89 -10.79
N VAL A 64 -11.92 7.20 -10.65
CA VAL A 64 -10.69 7.88 -10.20
C VAL A 64 -10.64 7.88 -8.68
N ILE A 65 -9.57 7.29 -8.14
CA ILE A 65 -9.21 7.33 -6.74
C ILE A 65 -8.07 8.33 -6.57
N GLY A 66 -8.27 9.31 -5.69
CA GLY A 66 -7.25 10.29 -5.36
C GLY A 66 -6.08 9.67 -4.61
N GLU A 67 -5.07 10.49 -4.35
CA GLU A 67 -4.03 10.11 -3.40
C GLU A 67 -4.64 9.95 -2.00
N HIS A 68 -4.24 8.90 -1.28
CA HIS A 68 -4.68 8.65 0.08
C HIS A 68 -3.50 8.23 0.96
N VAL A 69 -3.50 8.67 2.22
CA VAL A 69 -2.56 8.20 3.23
C VAL A 69 -3.28 7.25 4.17
N TRP A 70 -2.68 6.10 4.44
CA TRP A 70 -3.22 5.06 5.31
C TRP A 70 -2.35 4.93 6.56
N THR A 71 -2.98 4.85 7.73
CA THR A 71 -2.25 4.44 8.94
C THR A 71 -1.78 2.99 8.80
N VAL A 72 -0.61 2.65 9.35
CA VAL A 72 -0.14 1.26 9.46
C VAL A 72 -0.25 0.85 10.92
N ARG A 73 -1.12 -0.14 11.19
CA ARG A 73 -1.39 -0.63 12.56
C ARG A 73 -0.37 -1.65 13.02
N GLU A 74 0.23 -2.37 12.09
CA GLU A 74 1.17 -3.44 12.40
C GLU A 74 2.19 -3.60 11.27
N THR A 75 3.42 -3.91 11.65
CA THR A 75 4.54 -4.15 10.74
C THR A 75 5.25 -5.41 11.24
N LEU A 76 5.07 -6.52 10.55
CA LEU A 76 5.73 -7.79 10.88
C LEU A 76 6.75 -8.14 9.81
N ARG A 77 8.00 -8.33 10.21
CA ARG A 77 9.09 -8.67 9.27
C ARG A 77 9.32 -10.18 9.24
N TYR A 78 9.36 -10.74 8.04
CA TYR A 78 9.64 -12.13 7.77
C TYR A 78 10.73 -12.21 6.70
N GLY A 79 12.00 -12.26 7.12
CA GLY A 79 13.15 -12.27 6.21
C GLY A 79 13.23 -11.01 5.34
N ASP A 80 13.07 -11.20 4.04
CA ASP A 80 13.07 -10.18 2.98
C ASP A 80 11.68 -9.59 2.71
N ARG A 81 10.66 -9.99 3.47
CA ARG A 81 9.28 -9.50 3.37
C ARG A 81 8.84 -8.78 4.64
N VAL A 82 7.90 -7.86 4.48
CA VAL A 82 7.24 -7.15 5.57
C VAL A 82 5.73 -7.13 5.32
N HIS A 83 4.99 -7.63 6.32
CA HIS A 83 3.54 -7.56 6.34
C HIS A 83 3.11 -6.25 6.99
N LEU A 84 2.40 -5.43 6.24
CA LEU A 84 1.85 -4.16 6.67
C LEU A 84 0.34 -4.28 6.82
N ARG A 85 -0.16 -4.24 8.06
CA ARG A 85 -1.62 -4.20 8.31
C ARG A 85 -2.11 -2.75 8.25
N LEU A 86 -2.96 -2.46 7.28
CA LEU A 86 -3.53 -1.13 7.11
C LEU A 86 -4.56 -0.82 8.19
N GLY A 87 -4.57 0.43 8.64
CA GLY A 87 -5.60 1.02 9.48
C GLY A 87 -6.57 1.86 8.65
N HIS A 88 -6.98 2.99 9.20
CA HIS A 88 -7.87 3.92 8.48
C HIS A 88 -7.08 4.80 7.51
N SER A 89 -7.73 5.17 6.40
CA SER A 89 -7.30 6.30 5.59
C SER A 89 -7.40 7.56 6.44
N LEU A 90 -6.37 8.39 6.34
CA LEU A 90 -6.36 9.75 6.84
C LEU A 90 -7.10 10.65 5.83
N PRO A 91 -7.74 11.73 6.33
CA PRO A 91 -8.35 12.76 5.49
C PRO A 91 -7.31 13.61 4.75
#